data_AF-I2FTR2-F1
#
_entry.id   AF-I2FTR2-F1
#
_cell.length_a   1.000
_cell.length_b   1.000
_cell.length_c   1.000
_cell.angle_alpha   90.00
_cell.angle_beta   90.00
_cell.angle_gamma   90.00
#
_symmetry.space_group_name_H-M   'P 1'
#
loop_
_entity.id
_entity.type
_entity.pdbx_description
1 polymer ?
#
loop_
_entity_poly.entity_id
_entity_poly.type
_entity_poly.pdbx_seq_one_letter_code
_entity_poly.pdbx_strand_id
1 'polypeptide(L)'
;MTTTQKPTDPTTTTRTPPDAALRQQNQTSFSRDLEFLSSLANPYYLNHLAQSGVLSSPAFKRYLKYLDYFRNPKYVKYLQYPQALHFLDLLQNEEEFRMALRDPGFVGEVMAKQIGHWATWRDTEEKEEDGEGTDGQAV
;
A
#
# COMPACT_ATOMS: atom_id res chain seq x y z
N MET A 1 -9.79 -73.94 -7.50
CA MET A 1 -10.70 -72.80 -7.70
C MET A 1 -9.93 -71.55 -7.32
N THR A 2 -9.45 -70.80 -8.31
CA THR A 2 -8.52 -69.69 -8.10
C THR A 2 -9.31 -68.39 -8.22
N THR A 3 -9.48 -67.69 -7.11
CA THR A 3 -10.10 -66.36 -7.05
C THR A 3 -9.14 -65.33 -7.65
N THR A 4 -9.60 -64.63 -8.69
CA THR A 4 -8.98 -63.45 -9.27
C THR A 4 -9.12 -62.26 -8.32
N GLN A 5 -8.01 -61.78 -7.74
CA GLN A 5 -7.95 -60.43 -7.17
C GLN A 5 -7.40 -59.46 -8.22
N LYS A 6 -8.19 -58.44 -8.53
CA LYS A 6 -7.83 -57.26 -9.32
C LYS A 6 -6.78 -56.45 -8.54
N PRO A 7 -5.70 -55.93 -9.15
CA PRO A 7 -4.78 -55.07 -8.43
C PRO A 7 -5.48 -53.74 -8.12
N THR A 8 -5.47 -53.42 -6.84
CA THR A 8 -5.81 -52.11 -6.26
C THR A 8 -4.81 -51.07 -6.75
N ASP A 9 -5.29 -50.01 -7.42
CA ASP A 9 -4.55 -48.76 -7.60
C ASP A 9 -4.30 -48.12 -6.23
N PRO A 10 -3.05 -47.89 -5.81
CA PRO A 10 -2.76 -46.95 -4.75
C PRO A 10 -2.44 -45.59 -5.39
N THR A 11 -3.40 -44.68 -5.25
CA THR A 11 -3.17 -43.25 -5.10
C THR A 11 -2.73 -42.48 -6.35
N THR A 12 -3.74 -41.87 -6.98
CA THR A 12 -3.64 -40.66 -7.81
C THR A 12 -2.78 -39.60 -7.10
N THR A 13 -1.49 -39.56 -7.42
CA THR A 13 -0.65 -38.39 -7.16
C THR A 13 -1.11 -37.30 -8.12
N THR A 14 -1.92 -36.36 -7.64
CA THR A 14 -2.31 -35.15 -8.38
C THR A 14 -1.06 -34.32 -8.64
N ARG A 15 -0.37 -34.60 -9.75
CA ARG A 15 0.81 -33.86 -10.20
C ARG A 15 0.33 -32.54 -10.80
N THR A 16 0.15 -31.53 -9.95
CA THR A 16 -0.09 -30.15 -10.39
C THR A 16 0.97 -29.78 -11.42
N PRO A 17 0.61 -29.32 -12.63
CA PRO A 17 1.60 -28.95 -13.64
C PRO A 17 2.51 -27.86 -13.05
N PRO A 18 3.83 -27.90 -13.31
CA PRO A 18 4.80 -26.96 -12.74
C PRO A 18 4.38 -25.48 -12.84
N ASP A 19 3.71 -25.12 -13.94
CA ASP A 19 3.20 -23.78 -14.20
C ASP A 19 2.04 -23.36 -13.30
N ALA A 20 1.21 -24.30 -12.84
CA ALA A 20 0.11 -23.99 -11.93
C ALA A 20 0.62 -23.69 -10.51
N ALA A 21 1.61 -24.43 -10.02
CA ALA A 21 2.24 -24.17 -8.72
C ALA A 21 2.95 -22.81 -8.70
N LEU A 22 3.71 -22.49 -9.76
CA LEU A 22 4.38 -21.19 -9.88
C LEU A 22 3.38 -20.02 -9.93
N ARG A 23 2.29 -20.15 -10.71
CA ARG A 23 1.23 -19.13 -10.76
C ARG A 23 0.60 -18.91 -9.38
N GLN A 24 0.33 -19.98 -8.65
CA GLN A 24 -0.23 -19.88 -7.30
C GLN A 24 0.73 -19.17 -6.35
N GLN A 25 2.03 -19.52 -6.38
CA GLN A 25 3.04 -18.86 -5.54
C GLN A 25 3.16 -17.37 -5.86
N ASN A 26 3.14 -17.01 -7.15
CA ASN A 26 3.18 -15.61 -7.58
C ASN A 26 1.93 -14.86 -7.14
N GLN A 27 0.75 -15.48 -7.26
CA GLN A 27 -0.51 -14.91 -6.80
C GLN A 27 -0.48 -14.66 -5.28
N THR A 28 -0.03 -15.63 -4.49
CA THR A 28 0.09 -15.47 -3.04
C THR A 28 1.05 -14.34 -2.66
N SER A 29 2.22 -14.28 -3.31
CA SER A 29 3.21 -13.22 -3.04
C SER A 29 2.65 -11.85 -3.40
N PHE A 30 2.04 -11.74 -4.59
CA PHE A 30 1.43 -10.51 -5.08
C PHE A 30 0.30 -10.03 -4.16
N SER A 31 -0.62 -10.92 -3.75
CA SER A 31 -1.71 -10.56 -2.84
C SER A 31 -1.18 -10.05 -1.50
N ARG A 32 -0.21 -10.75 -0.91
CA ARG A 32 0.41 -10.33 0.35
C ARG A 32 1.07 -8.95 0.23
N ASP A 33 1.82 -8.72 -0.83
CA ASP A 33 2.51 -7.46 -1.04
C ASP A 33 1.52 -6.32 -1.31
N LEU A 34 0.42 -6.58 -2.04
CA LEU A 34 -0.64 -5.62 -2.31
C LEU A 34 -1.42 -5.24 -1.04
N GLU A 35 -1.77 -6.23 -0.22
CA GLU A 35 -2.42 -6.03 1.08
C GLU A 35 -1.52 -5.21 2.01
N PHE A 36 -0.23 -5.57 2.07
CA PHE A 36 0.74 -4.82 2.84
C PHE A 36 0.88 -3.38 2.35
N LEU A 37 1.05 -3.16 1.03
CA LEU A 37 1.12 -1.81 0.48
C LEU A 37 -0.14 -1.01 0.81
N SER A 38 -1.31 -1.61 0.64
CA SER A 38 -2.60 -0.99 0.96
C SER A 38 -2.70 -0.61 2.44
N SER A 39 -2.12 -1.41 3.34
CA SER A 39 -2.11 -1.10 4.77
C SER A 39 -1.27 0.14 5.13
N LEU A 40 -0.31 0.53 4.29
CA LEU A 40 0.48 1.76 4.47
C LEU A 40 -0.37 3.02 4.34
N ALA A 41 -1.56 2.93 3.74
CA ALA A 41 -2.50 4.03 3.64
C ALA A 41 -3.13 4.44 4.98
N ASN A 42 -2.96 3.64 6.03
CA ASN A 42 -3.47 3.92 7.37
C ASN A 42 -2.33 4.43 8.29
N PRO A 43 -2.35 5.71 8.71
CA PRO A 43 -1.32 6.27 9.59
C PRO A 43 -1.16 5.53 10.92
N TYR A 44 -2.23 4.95 11.47
CA TYR A 44 -2.15 4.18 12.72
C TYR A 44 -1.40 2.85 12.56
N TYR A 45 -1.46 2.24 11.37
CA TYR A 45 -0.63 1.07 11.09
C TYR A 45 0.85 1.46 10.97
N LEU A 46 1.13 2.60 10.34
CA LEU A 46 2.49 3.15 10.28
C LEU A 46 3.07 3.44 11.67
N ASN A 47 2.25 3.93 12.60
CA ASN A 47 2.63 4.10 14.02
C ASN A 47 3.03 2.77 14.66
N HIS A 48 2.25 1.71 14.47
CA HIS A 48 2.59 0.38 14.96
C HIS A 48 3.92 -0.13 14.39
N LEU A 49 4.16 0.04 13.09
CA LEU A 49 5.45 -0.29 12.47
C LEU A 49 6.60 0.56 13.04
N ALA A 50 6.37 1.84 13.32
CA ALA A 50 7.37 2.72 13.89
C ALA A 50 7.75 2.34 15.34
N GLN A 51 6.76 1.93 16.14
CA GLN A 51 6.95 1.45 17.52
C GLN A 51 7.74 0.14 17.58
N SER A 52 7.48 -0.80 16.66
CA SER A 52 8.24 -2.05 16.58
C SER A 52 9.70 -1.86 16.10
N GLY A 53 10.05 -0.67 15.59
CA GLY A 53 11.40 -0.34 15.14
C GLY A 53 11.77 -0.92 13.77
N VAL A 54 10.85 -1.61 13.08
CA VAL A 54 11.13 -2.26 11.79
C VAL A 54 11.43 -1.25 10.68
N LEU A 55 10.87 -0.03 10.76
CA LEU A 55 11.08 1.04 9.77
C LEU A 55 12.55 1.49 9.65
N SER A 56 13.36 1.27 10.69
CA SER A 56 14.80 1.58 10.67
C SER A 56 15.65 0.45 10.11
N SER A 57 15.11 -0.76 9.99
CA SER A 57 15.85 -1.93 9.53
C SER A 57 16.25 -1.82 8.06
N PRO A 58 17.54 -2.04 7.70
CA PRO A 58 17.97 -2.05 6.31
C PRO A 58 17.25 -3.10 5.45
N ALA A 59 16.85 -4.23 6.06
CA ALA A 59 16.08 -5.26 5.37
C ALA A 59 14.69 -4.76 4.99
N PHE A 60 14.05 -4.00 5.88
CA PHE A 60 12.73 -3.45 5.63
C PHE A 60 12.76 -2.34 4.57
N LYS A 61 13.78 -1.47 4.60
CA LYS A 61 13.98 -0.44 3.55
C LYS A 61 14.13 -1.07 2.16
N ARG A 62 14.83 -2.21 2.05
CA ARG A 62 14.92 -2.97 0.78
C ARG A 62 13.57 -3.52 0.35
N TYR A 63 12.73 -3.96 1.29
CA TYR A 63 11.38 -4.43 0.98
C TYR A 63 10.48 -3.28 0.51
N LEU A 64 10.54 -2.11 1.15
CA LEU A 64 9.83 -0.92 0.67
C LEU A 64 10.22 -0.55 -0.76
N LYS A 65 11.53 -0.54 -1.06
CA LYS A 65 12.03 -0.33 -2.43
C LYS A 65 11.55 -1.39 -3.41
N TYR A 66 11.43 -2.65 -2.96
CA TYR A 66 10.87 -3.70 -3.80
C TYR A 66 9.42 -3.39 -4.20
N LEU A 67 8.59 -2.85 -3.30
CA LEU A 67 7.19 -2.51 -3.58
C LEU A 67 7.00 -1.42 -4.65
N ASP A 68 8.04 -0.70 -5.05
CA ASP A 68 7.95 0.29 -6.14
C ASP A 68 7.53 -0.34 -7.48
N TYR A 69 7.60 -1.67 -7.65
CA TYR A 69 7.04 -2.32 -8.83
C TYR A 69 5.54 -2.01 -9.01
N PHE A 70 4.79 -1.77 -7.93
CA PHE A 70 3.37 -1.42 -8.00
C PHE A 70 3.10 -0.09 -8.71
N ARG A 71 4.10 0.79 -8.87
CA ARG A 71 3.98 2.03 -9.64
C ARG A 71 3.81 1.79 -11.14
N ASN A 72 4.21 0.62 -11.64
CA ASN A 72 4.04 0.30 -13.05
C ASN A 72 2.53 0.25 -13.41
N PRO A 73 2.10 0.85 -14.54
CA PRO A 73 0.70 0.82 -14.98
C PRO A 73 0.06 -0.57 -15.00
N LYS A 74 0.85 -1.63 -15.22
CA LYS A 74 0.39 -3.02 -15.22
C LYS A 74 -0.13 -3.47 -13.85
N TYR A 75 0.40 -2.92 -12.76
CA TYR A 75 0.10 -3.33 -11.38
C TYR A 75 -0.67 -2.26 -10.60
N VAL A 76 -0.46 -0.98 -10.89
CA VAL A 76 -1.08 0.14 -10.17
C VAL A 76 -2.62 0.07 -10.17
N LYS A 77 -3.21 -0.50 -11.23
CA LYS A 77 -4.66 -0.70 -11.37
C LYS A 77 -5.29 -1.57 -10.29
N TYR A 78 -4.49 -2.33 -9.53
CA TYR A 78 -4.97 -3.16 -8.43
C TYR A 78 -4.96 -2.42 -7.08
N LEU A 79 -4.37 -1.22 -7.01
CA LEU A 79 -4.39 -0.41 -5.79
C LEU A 79 -5.74 0.26 -5.62
N GLN A 80 -6.35 0.05 -4.45
CA GLN A 80 -7.58 0.73 -4.04
C GLN A 80 -7.30 2.07 -3.36
N TYR A 81 -6.13 2.20 -2.73
CA TYR A 81 -5.75 3.34 -1.91
C TYR A 81 -4.51 4.03 -2.50
N PRO A 82 -4.67 5.03 -3.38
CA PRO A 82 -3.54 5.67 -4.07
C PRO A 82 -2.56 6.35 -3.11
N GLN A 83 -3.04 6.86 -1.97
CA GLN A 83 -2.22 7.47 -0.93
C GLN A 83 -1.18 6.51 -0.32
N ALA A 84 -1.37 5.19 -0.45
CA ALA A 84 -0.36 4.21 -0.03
C ALA A 84 1.00 4.44 -0.70
N LEU A 85 1.00 4.84 -1.99
CA LEU A 85 2.24 5.12 -2.72
C LEU A 85 2.93 6.39 -2.21
N HIS A 86 2.15 7.39 -1.78
CA HIS A 86 2.69 8.60 -1.17
C HIS A 86 3.37 8.28 0.17
N PHE A 87 2.71 7.51 1.04
CA PHE A 87 3.34 7.06 2.28
C PHE A 87 4.55 6.18 2.04
N LEU A 88 4.52 5.34 1.00
CA LEU A 88 5.68 4.55 0.58
C LEU A 88 6.87 5.46 0.24
N ASP A 89 6.65 6.57 -0.47
CA ASP A 89 7.72 7.55 -0.78
C ASP A 89 8.28 8.21 0.49
N LEU A 90 7.40 8.64 1.41
CA LEU A 90 7.83 9.25 2.67
C LEU A 90 8.65 8.27 3.52
N LEU A 91 8.21 7.01 3.62
CA LEU A 91 8.93 5.98 4.37
C LEU A 91 10.30 5.66 3.78
N GLN A 92 10.45 5.73 2.46
CA GLN A 92 11.72 5.46 1.77
C GLN A 92 12.71 6.62 1.92
N ASN A 93 12.25 7.86 1.73
CA ASN A 93 13.12 9.02 1.55
C ASN A 93 13.30 9.83 2.84
N GLU A 94 12.29 9.87 3.72
CA GLU A 94 12.30 10.76 4.89
C GLU A 94 12.55 9.98 6.18
N GLU A 95 13.74 10.16 6.76
CA GLU A 95 14.05 9.61 8.08
C GLU A 95 13.25 10.25 9.20
N GLU A 96 13.07 11.57 9.12
CA GLU A 96 12.33 12.35 10.10
C GLU A 96 10.88 11.88 10.19
N PHE A 97 10.23 11.62 9.05
CA PHE A 97 8.88 11.04 9.01
C PHE A 97 8.80 9.69 9.73
N ARG A 98 9.76 8.78 9.49
CA ARG A 98 9.80 7.48 10.18
C ARG A 98 9.95 7.61 11.70
N MET A 99 10.69 8.61 12.17
CA MET A 99 10.86 8.89 13.59
C MET A 99 9.61 9.55 14.19
N ALA A 100 9.05 10.53 13.50
CA ALA A 100 7.84 11.26 13.90
C ALA A 100 6.62 10.32 14.02
N LEU A 101 6.54 9.29 13.17
CA LEU A 101 5.50 8.26 13.25
C LEU A 101 5.44 7.52 14.59
N ARG A 102 6.46 7.60 15.45
CA ARG A 102 6.41 7.01 16.80
C ARG A 102 5.48 7.78 17.74
N ASP A 103 5.30 9.08 17.50
CA ASP A 103 4.42 9.93 18.29
C ASP A 103 2.96 9.76 17.85
N PRO A 104 2.05 9.31 18.75
CA PRO A 104 0.63 9.21 18.45
C PRO A 104 -0.01 10.58 18.10
N GLY A 105 0.51 11.69 18.64
CA GLY A 105 0.02 13.03 18.35
C GLY A 105 0.21 13.37 16.87
N PHE A 106 1.46 13.28 16.39
CA PHE A 106 1.80 13.44 14.97
C PHE A 106 0.96 12.54 14.05
N VAL A 107 0.75 11.28 14.42
CA VAL A 107 -0.05 10.34 13.61
C VAL A 107 -1.51 10.79 13.51
N GLY A 108 -2.07 11.32 14.61
CA GLY A 108 -3.39 11.93 14.62
C GLY A 108 -3.50 13.12 13.67
N GLU A 109 -2.47 13.96 13.61
CA GLU A 109 -2.40 15.08 12.66
C GLU A 109 -2.32 14.61 11.21
N VAL A 110 -1.51 13.60 10.91
CA VAL A 110 -1.43 13.00 9.56
C VAL A 110 -2.80 12.46 9.13
N MET A 111 -3.49 11.77 10.03
CA MET A 111 -4.84 11.27 9.77
C MET A 111 -5.85 12.41 9.54
N ALA A 112 -5.78 13.48 10.37
CA ALA A 112 -6.63 14.65 10.20
C ALA A 112 -6.39 15.34 8.85
N LYS A 113 -5.13 15.47 8.41
CA LYS A 113 -4.77 16.00 7.07
C LYS A 113 -5.34 15.14 5.95
N GLN A 114 -5.27 13.81 6.07
CA GLN A 114 -5.83 12.88 5.09
C GLN A 114 -7.36 13.02 5.00
N ILE A 115 -8.06 13.10 6.13
CA ILE A 115 -9.51 13.34 6.18
C ILE A 115 -9.86 14.71 5.61
N GLY A 116 -9.12 15.76 5.99
CA GLY A 116 -9.33 17.12 5.50
C GLY A 116 -9.19 17.19 3.98
N HIS A 117 -8.14 16.58 3.43
CA HIS A 117 -7.96 16.47 1.98
C HIS A 117 -9.14 15.75 1.33
N TRP A 118 -9.63 14.63 1.88
CA TRP A 118 -10.79 13.92 1.35
C TRP A 118 -12.10 14.70 1.43
N ALA A 119 -12.23 15.61 2.40
CA ALA A 119 -13.40 16.47 2.52
C ALA A 119 -13.38 17.57 1.47
N THR A 120 -12.22 18.17 1.17
CA THR A 120 -12.13 19.40 0.36
C THR A 120 -11.59 19.21 -1.05
N TRP A 121 -11.04 18.04 -1.42
CA TRP A 121 -10.34 17.86 -2.71
C TRP A 121 -11.20 18.12 -3.96
N ARG A 122 -12.52 18.20 -3.84
CA ARG A 122 -13.44 18.58 -4.94
C ARG A 122 -13.90 20.04 -4.90
N ASP A 123 -13.68 20.74 -3.79
CA ASP A 123 -14.14 22.13 -3.59
C ASP A 123 -13.03 23.16 -3.90
N THR A 124 -11.81 22.70 -4.20
CA THR A 124 -10.64 23.58 -4.37
C THR A 124 -10.65 24.40 -5.67
N GLU A 125 -11.50 24.09 -6.66
CA GLU A 125 -11.47 24.76 -7.97
C GLU A 125 -12.36 26.02 -8.10
N GLU A 126 -13.11 26.42 -7.06
CA GLU A 126 -14.05 27.56 -7.17
C GLU A 126 -13.62 28.83 -6.41
N LYS A 127 -12.37 28.94 -5.94
CA LYS A 127 -11.94 30.08 -5.09
C LYS A 127 -10.67 30.83 -5.52
N GLU A 128 -10.36 30.84 -6.81
CA GLU A 128 -9.28 31.68 -7.36
C GLU A 128 -9.71 32.60 -8.52
N GLU A 129 -10.96 33.07 -8.56
CA GLU A 129 -11.32 34.24 -9.40
C GLU A 129 -12.45 35.02 -8.71
N ASP A 130 -12.12 35.90 -7.75
CA ASP A 130 -12.96 37.03 -7.34
C ASP A 130 -12.18 37.87 -6.31
N GLY A 131 -11.18 38.60 -6.78
CA GLY A 131 -10.31 39.37 -5.89
C GLY A 131 -9.36 40.36 -6.55
N GLU A 132 -9.63 40.81 -7.77
CA GLU A 132 -8.91 41.96 -8.34
C GLU A 132 -9.88 42.87 -9.10
N GLY A 133 -10.32 43.92 -8.41
CA GLY A 133 -11.16 45.00 -8.93
C GLY A 133 -10.77 46.28 -8.21
N THR A 134 -9.68 46.88 -8.65
CA THR A 134 -9.30 48.26 -8.34
C THR A 134 -10.46 49.19 -8.67
N ASP A 135 -10.89 50.02 -7.72
CA ASP A 135 -11.52 51.30 -8.07
C ASP A 135 -11.04 52.38 -7.11
N GLY A 136 -10.22 53.28 -7.67
CA GLY A 136 -10.03 54.60 -7.11
C GLY A 136 -11.25 55.45 -7.44
N GLN A 137 -11.77 56.15 -6.44
CA GLN A 137 -12.62 57.31 -6.68
C GLN A 137 -12.16 58.44 -5.77
N ALA A 138 -11.66 59.49 -6.43
CA ALA A 138 -11.46 60.82 -5.88
C ALA A 138 -12.80 61.45 -5.50
N VAL A 139 -12.90 62.04 -4.31
CA VAL A 139 -13.22 63.46 -4.05
C VAL A 139 -12.90 63.82 -2.60
#